data_AF-A0A6V7X263-F1
#
_entry.id   AF-A0A6V7X263-F1
#
_cell.length_a   1.000
_cell.length_b   1.000
_cell.length_c   1.000
_cell.angle_alpha   90.00
_cell.angle_beta   90.00
_cell.angle_gamma   90.00
#
_symmetry.space_group_name_H-M   'P 1'
#
loop_
_entity.id
_entity.type
_entity.pdbx_description
1 polymer ?
#
loop_
_entity_poly.entity_id
_entity_poly.type
_entity_poly.pdbx_seq_one_letter_code
_entity_poly.pdbx_strand_id
1 'polypeptide(L)'
;MIKEDSNKDDNFVLIVNSLGWITDLGYDLMLRVLNTVKPHFLVNLETNNDINFQIPNNYRRFTITTRKRESAIFTNSKHPTSAQLRNFQMAGYLAQLFTQERSLIERNQNNALKLADLPAYRVRFCSVSIYIHPEFRYVDDKLMLCALNCSFVALCKIEEGFERNFEKKTSSG
;
A
#
# COMPACT_ATOMS: atom_id res chain seq x y z
N MET A 1 -37.95 1.61 -19.72
CA MET A 1 -36.53 1.99 -19.87
C MET A 1 -35.72 0.72 -19.69
N ILE A 2 -35.28 0.13 -20.79
CA ILE A 2 -34.49 -1.09 -20.81
C ILE A 2 -33.10 -0.69 -20.32
N LYS A 3 -32.61 -1.33 -19.24
CA LYS A 3 -31.21 -1.20 -18.85
C LYS A 3 -30.39 -1.82 -19.98
N GLU A 4 -29.64 -0.99 -20.68
CA GLU A 4 -28.62 -1.46 -21.61
C GLU A 4 -27.64 -2.32 -20.82
N ASP A 5 -27.56 -3.59 -21.20
CA ASP A 5 -26.50 -4.50 -20.77
C ASP A 5 -25.16 -3.86 -21.17
N SER A 6 -24.39 -3.48 -20.16
CA SER A 6 -23.04 -2.95 -20.30
C SER A 6 -22.16 -3.93 -21.09
N ASN A 7 -21.59 -3.44 -22.20
CA ASN A 7 -20.42 -3.93 -22.94
C ASN A 7 -19.97 -5.38 -22.69
N LYS A 8 -20.32 -6.28 -23.60
CA LYS A 8 -19.76 -7.64 -23.69
C LYS A 8 -18.33 -7.70 -24.27
N ASP A 9 -17.70 -6.57 -24.58
CA ASP A 9 -16.42 -6.49 -25.31
C ASP A 9 -15.23 -5.95 -24.50
N ASP A 10 -15.38 -5.83 -23.18
CA ASP A 10 -14.33 -5.33 -22.31
C ASP A 10 -13.32 -6.44 -21.96
N ASN A 11 -12.46 -6.79 -22.92
CA ASN A 11 -11.35 -7.72 -22.75
C ASN A 11 -10.20 -7.08 -21.94
N PHE A 12 -10.39 -6.92 -20.64
CA PHE A 12 -9.34 -6.42 -19.74
C PHE A 12 -8.45 -7.56 -19.23
N VAL A 13 -7.14 -7.34 -19.29
CA VAL A 13 -6.14 -8.24 -18.71
C VAL A 13 -5.74 -7.73 -17.34
N LEU A 14 -5.85 -8.59 -16.32
CA LEU A 14 -5.37 -8.30 -14.97
C LEU A 14 -3.98 -8.91 -14.76
N ILE A 15 -3.00 -8.05 -14.46
CA ILE A 15 -1.66 -8.46 -14.05
C ILE A 15 -1.53 -8.17 -12.55
N VAL A 16 -1.19 -9.20 -11.78
CA VAL A 16 -1.01 -9.10 -10.32
C VAL A 16 0.44 -9.36 -9.98
N ASN A 17 1.12 -8.37 -9.40
CA ASN A 17 2.44 -8.55 -8.83
C ASN A 17 2.32 -9.06 -7.40
N SER A 18 3.12 -10.06 -7.05
CA SER A 18 3.10 -10.67 -5.73
C SER A 18 4.13 -10.08 -4.78
N LEU A 19 4.02 -10.45 -3.51
CA LEU A 19 5.05 -10.15 -2.50
C LEU A 19 6.33 -10.93 -2.82
N GLY A 20 7.48 -10.40 -2.40
CA GLY A 20 8.78 -11.06 -2.53
C GLY A 20 9.09 -12.07 -1.42
N TRP A 21 8.12 -12.36 -0.53
CA TRP A 21 8.30 -13.32 0.56
C TRP A 21 7.87 -14.71 0.12
N ILE A 22 8.79 -15.65 0.16
CA ILE A 22 8.64 -16.96 -0.48
C ILE A 22 8.85 -18.14 0.48
N THR A 23 9.08 -17.86 1.77
CA THR A 23 9.24 -18.84 2.85
C THR A 23 8.26 -18.58 3.99
N ASP A 24 7.99 -19.60 4.80
CA ASP A 24 7.18 -19.55 6.02
C ASP A 24 5.81 -18.85 5.82
N LEU A 25 5.49 -17.85 6.64
CA LEU A 25 4.27 -17.05 6.53
C LEU A 25 4.12 -16.40 5.14
N GLY A 26 5.24 -16.02 4.50
CA GLY A 26 5.22 -15.48 3.15
C GLY A 26 4.71 -16.49 2.13
N TYR A 27 5.16 -17.75 2.25
CA TYR A 27 4.69 -18.85 1.42
C TYR A 27 3.18 -19.10 1.59
N ASP A 28 2.71 -19.16 2.83
CA ASP A 28 1.29 -19.38 3.12
C ASP A 28 0.40 -18.24 2.60
N LEU A 29 0.86 -16.99 2.75
CA LEU A 29 0.16 -15.82 2.20
C LEU A 29 0.11 -15.86 0.68
N MET A 30 1.21 -16.25 0.03
CA MET A 30 1.27 -16.43 -1.42
C MET A 30 0.26 -17.48 -1.90
N LEU A 31 0.16 -18.63 -1.23
CA LEU A 31 -0.86 -19.64 -1.56
C LEU A 31 -2.29 -19.10 -1.38
N ARG A 32 -2.55 -18.31 -0.34
CA ARG A 32 -3.87 -17.66 -0.15
C ARG A 32 -4.18 -16.68 -1.27
N VAL A 33 -3.19 -15.88 -1.71
CA VAL A 33 -3.34 -14.96 -2.86
C VAL A 33 -3.69 -15.75 -4.12
N LEU A 34 -2.97 -16.85 -4.39
CA LEU A 34 -3.27 -17.71 -5.55
C LEU A 34 -4.69 -18.27 -5.52
N ASN A 35 -5.13 -18.77 -4.36
CA ASN A 35 -6.47 -19.32 -4.18
C ASN A 35 -7.58 -18.27 -4.28
N THR A 36 -7.27 -17.01 -3.96
CA THR A 36 -8.22 -15.89 -4.02
C THR A 36 -8.31 -15.31 -5.42
N VAL A 37 -7.17 -15.01 -6.03
CA VAL A 37 -7.09 -14.40 -7.37
C VAL A 37 -7.43 -15.41 -8.47
N LYS A 38 -7.12 -16.70 -8.26
CA LYS A 38 -7.31 -17.80 -9.22
C LYS A 38 -6.76 -17.46 -10.61
N PRO A 39 -5.46 -17.13 -10.72
CA PRO A 39 -4.89 -16.69 -11.98
C PRO A 39 -4.92 -17.82 -13.03
N HIS A 40 -5.22 -17.45 -14.28
CA HIS A 40 -5.19 -18.38 -15.42
C HIS A 40 -3.78 -18.93 -15.70
N PHE A 41 -2.77 -18.09 -15.49
CA PHE A 41 -1.36 -18.44 -15.67
C PHE A 41 -0.51 -17.79 -14.59
N LEU A 42 0.55 -18.46 -14.19
CA LEU A 42 1.56 -17.94 -13.28
C LEU A 42 2.88 -17.72 -14.01
N VAL A 43 3.54 -16.60 -13.69
CA VAL A 43 4.88 -16.29 -14.20
C VAL A 43 5.85 -16.27 -13.02
N ASN A 44 6.76 -17.23 -12.99
CA ASN A 44 7.84 -17.27 -12.00
C ASN A 44 9.08 -16.56 -12.55
N LEU A 45 9.61 -15.57 -11.83
CA LEU A 45 10.83 -14.86 -12.19
C LEU A 45 11.99 -15.44 -11.40
N GLU A 46 12.86 -16.21 -12.05
CA GLU A 46 13.98 -16.87 -11.39
C GLU A 46 15.28 -16.11 -11.66
N THR A 47 16.00 -15.77 -10.58
CA THR A 47 17.33 -15.17 -10.67
C THR A 47 18.34 -16.17 -10.10
N ASN A 48 19.30 -16.60 -10.92
CA ASN A 48 20.50 -17.38 -10.56
C ASN A 48 20.36 -18.37 -9.37
N ASN A 49 19.54 -19.43 -9.51
CA ASN A 49 19.45 -20.55 -8.56
C ASN A 49 19.15 -20.19 -7.09
N ASP A 50 18.65 -18.98 -6.80
CA ASP A 50 18.22 -18.59 -5.46
C ASP A 50 16.95 -19.34 -5.05
N ILE A 51 16.64 -19.30 -3.74
CA ILE A 51 15.39 -19.83 -3.19
C ILE A 51 14.24 -19.22 -3.98
N ASN A 52 13.37 -20.08 -4.54
CA ASN A 52 12.21 -19.68 -5.33
C ASN A 52 10.93 -20.17 -4.66
N PHE A 53 9.84 -19.44 -4.88
CA PHE A 53 8.52 -19.86 -4.42
C PHE A 53 8.13 -21.18 -5.11
N GLN A 54 7.87 -22.22 -4.32
CA GLN A 54 7.43 -23.51 -4.85
C GLN A 54 5.95 -23.49 -5.18
N ILE A 55 5.66 -23.20 -6.45
CA ILE A 55 4.29 -23.17 -6.99
C ILE A 55 3.70 -24.59 -7.00
N PRO A 56 2.49 -24.80 -6.44
CA PRO A 56 1.78 -26.07 -6.53
C PRO A 56 1.54 -26.53 -7.98
N ASN A 57 1.65 -27.85 -8.22
CA ASN A 57 1.60 -28.44 -9.58
C ASN A 57 0.26 -28.25 -10.31
N ASN A 58 -0.81 -27.90 -9.61
CA ASN A 58 -2.14 -27.69 -10.20
C ASN A 58 -2.28 -26.35 -10.94
N TYR A 59 -1.27 -25.47 -10.88
CA TYR A 59 -1.28 -24.21 -11.61
C TYR A 59 -0.48 -24.30 -12.92
N ARG A 60 -1.05 -23.73 -13.99
CA ARG A 60 -0.31 -23.56 -15.24
C ARG A 60 0.75 -22.45 -15.06
N ARG A 61 2.02 -22.82 -15.16
CA ARG A 61 3.16 -21.93 -14.89
C ARG A 61 4.08 -21.75 -16.08
N PHE A 62 4.67 -20.56 -16.16
CA PHE A 62 5.76 -20.19 -17.05
C PHE A 62 6.91 -19.67 -16.20
N THR A 63 8.13 -20.13 -16.48
CA THR A 63 9.33 -19.65 -15.79
C THR A 63 10.10 -18.74 -16.73
N ILE A 64 10.40 -17.52 -16.28
CA ILE A 64 11.32 -16.62 -16.95
C ILE A 64 12.58 -16.58 -16.11
N THR A 65 13.65 -17.19 -16.63
CA THR A 65 14.97 -17.11 -16.01
C THR A 65 15.63 -15.80 -16.42
N THR A 66 15.71 -14.85 -15.50
CA THR A 66 16.45 -13.61 -15.72
C THR A 66 17.89 -13.79 -15.27
N ARG A 67 18.82 -13.76 -16.21
CA ARG A 67 20.22 -13.46 -15.86
C ARG A 67 20.23 -12.03 -15.35
N LYS A 68 20.89 -11.79 -14.21
CA LYS A 68 21.13 -10.43 -13.71
C LYS A 68 21.72 -9.64 -14.87
N ARG A 69 20.92 -8.80 -15.54
CA ARG A 69 21.44 -7.84 -16.52
C ARG A 69 22.19 -6.86 -15.65
N GLU A 70 23.50 -7.01 -15.57
CA GLU A 70 24.39 -5.91 -15.28
C GLU A 70 24.15 -4.90 -16.40
N SER A 71 23.16 -4.05 -16.18
CA SER A 71 22.91 -2.92 -17.03
C SER A 71 24.19 -2.08 -16.97
N ALA A 72 24.95 -2.08 -18.06
CA ALA A 72 26.13 -1.23 -18.23
C ALA A 72 25.83 0.26 -18.02
N ILE A 73 24.55 0.64 -17.94
CA ILE A 73 24.06 2.00 -17.72
C ILE A 73 24.11 2.39 -16.22
N PHE A 74 24.17 1.43 -15.28
CA PHE A 74 24.09 1.72 -13.83
C PHE A 74 25.37 1.38 -13.04
N THR A 75 26.50 1.16 -13.71
CA THR A 75 27.76 0.71 -13.07
C THR A 75 28.29 1.66 -11.98
N ASN A 76 27.89 2.94 -12.00
CA ASN A 76 28.39 3.96 -11.05
C ASN A 76 27.33 4.58 -10.14
N SER A 77 26.05 4.24 -10.27
CA SER A 77 25.01 4.76 -9.37
C SER A 77 24.70 3.74 -8.28
N LYS A 78 24.89 4.10 -7.01
CA LYS A 78 24.31 3.33 -5.90
C LYS A 78 22.80 3.27 -6.14
N HIS A 79 22.27 2.09 -6.47
CA HIS A 79 20.83 1.91 -6.61
C HIS A 79 20.15 2.36 -5.32
N PRO A 80 19.05 3.14 -5.41
CA PRO A 80 18.33 3.55 -4.22
C PRO A 80 17.81 2.31 -3.50
N THR A 81 17.97 2.26 -2.18
CA THR A 81 17.42 1.19 -1.36
C THR A 81 15.90 1.23 -1.41
N SER A 82 15.23 0.10 -1.11
CA SER A 82 13.77 0.06 -1.04
C SER A 82 13.19 1.09 -0.05
N ALA A 83 13.92 1.38 1.04
CA ALA A 83 13.54 2.41 2.00
C ALA A 83 13.60 3.83 1.38
N GLN A 84 14.63 4.13 0.59
CA GLN A 84 14.74 5.39 -0.13
C GLN A 84 13.65 5.54 -1.18
N LEU A 85 13.36 4.49 -1.97
CA LEU A 85 12.28 4.51 -2.95
C LEU A 85 10.91 4.73 -2.31
N ARG A 86 10.62 4.06 -1.19
CA ARG A 86 9.38 4.25 -0.44
C ARG A 86 9.24 5.69 0.09
N ASN A 87 10.30 6.26 0.65
CA ASN A 87 10.29 7.65 1.13
C ASN A 87 10.11 8.63 -0.02
N PHE A 88 10.74 8.37 -1.17
CA PHE A 88 10.58 9.18 -2.38
C PHE A 88 9.13 9.13 -2.91
N GLN A 89 8.52 7.95 -2.96
CA GLN A 89 7.11 7.79 -3.34
C GLN A 89 6.17 8.53 -2.39
N MET A 90 6.43 8.47 -1.08
CA MET A 90 5.62 9.21 -0.10
C MET A 90 5.78 10.72 -0.23
N ALA A 91 7.01 11.20 -0.44
CA ALA A 91 7.24 12.61 -0.76
C ALA A 91 6.51 13.03 -2.05
N GLY A 92 6.50 12.16 -3.08
CA GLY A 92 5.75 12.38 -4.32
C GLY A 92 4.23 12.46 -4.12
N TYR A 93 3.67 11.64 -3.22
CA TYR A 93 2.25 11.73 -2.84
C TYR A 93 1.93 13.09 -2.20
N LEU A 94 2.74 13.53 -1.23
CA LEU A 94 2.57 14.83 -0.57
C LEU A 94 2.86 16.00 -1.51
N ALA A 95 3.73 15.83 -2.51
CA ALA A 95 4.06 16.87 -3.49
C ALA A 95 2.83 17.35 -4.27
N GLN A 96 1.81 16.49 -4.43
CA GLN A 96 0.54 16.84 -5.07
C GLN A 96 -0.21 17.97 -4.34
N LEU A 97 0.04 18.17 -3.04
CA LEU A 97 -0.55 19.25 -2.27
C LEU A 97 -0.07 20.64 -2.74
N PHE A 98 1.10 20.72 -3.35
CA PHE A 98 1.68 21.98 -3.86
C PHE A 98 1.36 22.24 -5.34
N THR A 99 0.87 21.22 -6.06
CA THR A 99 0.50 21.34 -7.48
C THR A 99 -0.97 21.70 -7.67
N GLN A 100 -1.83 21.39 -6.69
CA GLN A 100 -3.23 21.80 -6.73
C GLN A 100 -3.36 23.33 -6.59
N GLU A 101 -4.10 23.96 -7.50
CA GLU A 101 -4.39 25.42 -7.58
C GLU A 101 -5.04 26.03 -6.32
N ARG A 102 -5.21 25.26 -5.24
CA ARG A 102 -5.88 25.69 -4.00
C ARG A 102 -4.98 26.48 -3.05
N SER A 103 -3.66 26.54 -3.26
CA SER A 103 -2.79 27.33 -2.39
C SER A 103 -2.73 28.78 -2.87
N LEU A 104 -3.37 29.69 -2.12
CA LEU A 104 -3.13 31.15 -2.16
C LEU A 104 -1.69 31.55 -1.77
N ILE A 105 -0.79 30.58 -1.58
CA ILE A 105 0.58 30.83 -1.19
C ILE A 105 1.33 31.25 -2.45
N GLU A 106 1.61 32.55 -2.55
CA GLU A 106 2.41 33.13 -3.62
C GLU A 106 3.70 32.34 -3.79
N ARG A 107 3.86 31.72 -4.97
CA ARG A 107 5.06 30.97 -5.34
C ARG A 107 6.22 31.96 -5.52
N ASN A 108 6.92 32.29 -4.45
CA ASN A 108 8.19 32.98 -4.57
C ASN A 108 9.23 32.01 -5.15
N GLN A 109 9.81 32.35 -6.30
CA GLN A 109 10.73 31.51 -7.08
C GLN A 109 11.97 31.02 -6.29
N ASN A 110 12.24 31.64 -5.14
CA ASN A 110 13.43 31.40 -4.33
C ASN A 110 13.19 30.60 -3.04
N ASN A 111 11.94 30.25 -2.69
CA ASN A 111 11.65 29.46 -1.49
C ASN A 111 10.80 28.22 -1.84
N ALA A 112 11.36 27.03 -1.64
CA ALA A 112 10.60 25.80 -1.69
C ALA A 112 9.53 25.81 -0.59
N LEU A 113 8.26 25.65 -0.97
CA LEU A 113 7.14 25.51 -0.04
C LEU A 113 7.38 24.30 0.86
N LYS A 114 7.25 24.47 2.18
CA LYS A 114 7.37 23.36 3.12
C LYS A 114 5.99 22.85 3.49
N LEU A 115 5.90 21.56 3.82
CA LEU A 115 4.67 20.95 4.32
C LEU A 115 4.15 21.68 5.56
N ALA A 116 5.05 22.18 6.41
CA ALA A 116 4.73 22.93 7.61
C ALA A 116 4.05 24.29 7.33
N ASP A 117 4.19 24.83 6.12
CA ASP A 117 3.60 26.10 5.72
C ASP A 117 2.16 25.92 5.18
N LEU A 118 1.74 24.67 4.93
CA LEU A 118 0.38 24.39 4.45
C LEU A 118 -0.64 24.45 5.60
N PRO A 119 -1.84 25.02 5.36
CA PRO A 119 -2.89 25.04 6.36
C PRO A 119 -3.36 23.60 6.66
N ALA A 120 -3.35 23.23 7.94
CA ALA A 120 -3.83 21.93 8.40
C ALA A 120 -5.32 21.97 8.73
N TYR A 121 -6.05 20.92 8.36
CA TYR A 121 -7.42 20.72 8.81
C TYR A 121 -7.43 20.21 10.25
N ARG A 122 -8.06 20.97 11.15
CA ARG A 122 -8.21 20.57 12.54
C ARG A 122 -9.45 19.70 12.70
N VAL A 123 -9.26 18.48 13.18
CA VAL A 123 -10.35 17.55 13.51
C VAL A 123 -10.41 17.40 15.02
N ARG A 124 -11.63 17.30 15.58
CA ARG A 124 -11.78 17.00 17.01
C ARG A 124 -11.40 15.55 17.26
N PHE A 125 -10.57 15.30 18.27
CA PHE A 125 -10.10 13.94 18.56
C PHE A 125 -11.26 12.98 18.88
N CYS A 126 -12.34 13.46 19.51
CA CYS A 126 -13.56 12.67 19.74
C CYS A 126 -14.31 12.25 18.46
N SER A 127 -13.94 12.80 17.30
CA SER A 127 -14.50 12.45 16.00
C SER A 127 -13.59 11.51 15.20
N VAL A 128 -12.51 11.01 15.81
CA VAL A 128 -11.56 10.09 15.19
C VAL A 128 -11.67 8.73 15.86
N SER A 129 -11.91 7.69 15.06
CA SER A 129 -11.84 6.30 15.47
C SER A 129 -10.59 5.67 14.88
N ILE A 130 -9.76 5.06 15.72
CA ILE A 130 -8.52 4.43 15.32
C ILE A 130 -8.66 2.93 15.50
N TYR A 131 -8.51 2.17 14.42
CA TYR A 131 -8.42 0.73 14.50
C TYR A 131 -7.02 0.34 14.97
N ILE A 132 -6.93 -0.30 16.14
CA ILE A 132 -5.69 -0.88 16.66
C ILE A 132 -5.77 -2.38 16.45
N HIS A 133 -4.79 -2.95 15.74
CA HIS A 133 -4.73 -4.40 15.52
C HIS A 133 -4.77 -5.15 16.87
N PRO A 134 -5.51 -6.27 16.99
CA PRO A 134 -5.66 -6.97 18.27
C PRO A 134 -4.35 -7.32 18.97
N GLU A 135 -3.30 -7.58 18.20
CA GLU A 135 -1.95 -7.87 18.71
C GLU A 135 -1.28 -6.67 19.38
N PHE A 136 -1.77 -5.44 19.23
CA PHE A 136 -1.22 -4.27 19.92
C PHE A 136 -2.10 -3.79 21.08
N ARG A 137 -3.11 -4.56 21.49
CA ARG A 137 -4.03 -4.18 22.59
C ARG A 137 -3.36 -4.09 23.96
N TYR A 138 -2.20 -4.70 24.14
CA TYR A 138 -1.44 -4.63 25.40
C TYR A 138 -0.51 -3.41 25.48
N VAL A 139 -0.39 -2.63 24.41
CA VAL A 139 0.46 -1.43 24.39
C VAL A 139 -0.26 -0.30 25.13
N ASP A 140 0.45 0.37 26.04
CA ASP A 140 -0.07 1.51 26.79
C ASP A 140 -0.59 2.64 25.88
N ASP A 141 -1.73 3.23 26.24
CA ASP A 141 -2.40 4.27 25.44
C ASP A 141 -1.49 5.48 25.18
N LYS A 142 -0.62 5.88 26.13
CA LYS A 142 0.29 7.01 25.92
C LYS A 142 1.35 6.68 24.88
N LEU A 143 1.89 5.47 24.92
CA LEU A 143 2.86 5.00 23.92
C LEU A 143 2.21 4.92 22.54
N MET A 144 0.96 4.45 22.46
CA MET A 144 0.19 4.42 21.22
C MET A 144 -0.02 5.84 20.65
N LEU A 145 -0.42 6.80 21.47
CA LEU A 145 -0.58 8.20 21.04
C LEU A 145 0.73 8.83 20.59
N CYS A 146 1.84 8.54 21.28
CA CYS A 146 3.17 8.97 20.85
C CYS A 146 3.55 8.36 19.50
N ALA A 147 3.26 7.08 19.27
CA ALA A 147 3.53 6.40 18.00
C ALA A 147 2.67 6.95 16.85
N LEU A 148 1.43 7.35 17.13
CA LEU A 148 0.53 7.95 16.15
C LEU A 148 0.97 9.36 15.73
N ASN A 149 1.69 10.07 16.60
CA ASN A 149 2.20 11.40 16.27
C ASN A 149 3.19 11.32 15.10
N CYS A 150 3.00 12.17 14.09
CA CYS A 150 3.75 12.17 12.83
C CYS A 150 3.67 10.86 12.01
N SER A 151 2.73 9.97 12.31
CA SER A 151 2.50 8.77 11.51
C SER A 151 1.62 9.04 10.30
N PHE A 152 1.87 8.30 9.21
CA PHE A 152 0.96 8.23 8.07
C PHE A 152 -0.17 7.25 8.38
N VAL A 153 -1.41 7.70 8.20
CA VAL A 153 -2.61 6.90 8.44
C VAL A 153 -3.49 6.85 7.20
N ALA A 154 -4.18 5.73 6.98
CA ALA A 154 -5.19 5.63 5.96
C ALA A 154 -6.53 6.16 6.51
N LEU A 155 -7.18 7.05 5.77
CA LEU A 155 -8.56 7.46 6.06
C LEU A 155 -9.50 6.48 5.38
N CYS A 156 -10.11 5.59 6.16
CA CYS A 156 -11.03 4.58 5.67
C CYS A 156 -12.47 5.04 5.84
N LYS A 157 -13.30 4.84 4.81
CA LYS A 157 -14.75 4.99 4.93
C LYS A 157 -15.30 3.73 5.63
N ILE A 158 -16.14 3.92 6.64
CA ILE A 158 -16.94 2.84 7.22
C ILE A 158 -18.18 2.68 6.33
N GLU A 159 -18.37 1.48 5.79
CA GLU A 159 -19.57 1.14 5.02
C GLU A 159 -20.77 0.94 5.94
N GLU A 160 -21.96 1.26 5.43
CA GLU A 160 -23.21 1.12 6.18
C GLU A 160 -23.39 -0.32 6.68
N GLY A 161 -23.73 -0.47 7.97
CA GLY A 161 -23.89 -1.77 8.64
C GLY A 161 -22.66 -2.28 9.40
N PHE A 162 -21.50 -1.66 9.23
CA PHE A 162 -20.27 -2.00 9.98
C PHE A 162 -19.95 -1.04 11.14
N GLU A 163 -20.80 -0.06 11.41
CA GLU A 163 -20.60 0.97 12.45
C GLU A 163 -20.51 0.36 13.85
N ARG A 164 -21.29 -0.70 14.10
CA ARG A 164 -21.35 -1.41 15.40
C ARG A 164 -20.01 -2.01 15.83
N ASN A 165 -19.09 -2.25 14.89
CA ASN A 165 -17.74 -2.76 15.20
C ASN A 165 -16.82 -1.67 15.79
N PHE A 166 -17.20 -0.41 15.63
CA PHE A 166 -16.46 0.76 16.12
C PHE A 166 -17.16 1.46 17.29
N GLU A 167 -18.43 1.13 17.56
CA GLU A 167 -19.14 1.55 18.76
C GLU A 167 -18.54 0.85 19.99
N LYS A 168 -17.75 1.59 20.76
CA LYS A 168 -17.43 1.18 22.14
C LYS A 168 -18.75 1.04 22.89
N LYS A 169 -18.92 -0.08 23.63
CA LYS A 169 -19.86 -0.19 24.74
C LYS A 169 -19.66 1.01 25.69
N THR A 170 -20.43 2.07 25.51
CA THR A 170 -20.70 3.05 26.55
C THR A 170 -21.76 2.43 27.46
N SER A 171 -21.33 1.50 28.31
CA SER A 171 -22.21 0.95 29.34
C SER A 171 -21.44 0.83 30.65
N SER A 172 -21.97 1.55 31.65
CA SER A 172 -21.76 1.49 33.10
C SER A 172 -20.46 2.07 33.67
N GLY A 173 -20.53 3.38 33.97
CA GLY A 173 -19.96 4.00 35.16
C GLY A 173 -21.04 4.91 35.76
#